data_AF-A0A849U6D9-F1
#
_entry.id   AF-A0A849U6D9-F1
#
_cell.length_a   1.000
_cell.length_b   1.000
_cell.length_c   1.000
_cell.angle_alpha   90.00
_cell.angle_beta   90.00
_cell.angle_gamma   90.00
#
_symmetry.space_group_name_H-M   'P 1'
#
loop_
_entity.id
_entity.type
_entity.pdbx_description
1 polymer ?
#
loop_
_entity_poly.entity_id
_entity_poly.type
_entity_poly.pdbx_seq_one_letter_code
_entity_poly.pdbx_strand_id
1 'polypeptide(L)'
;MKKAETEEGGERIQKVLARGGVGSRREIERWIDEGRLTLNGNPVQLGDRLKAGDRLVLNDRIINWEKFAIQPTRVLLYHKPTGEVVTRRDPEGRPVVFANLPKLQTARWIAVGRLDINTSGLLLLTNNGELANRLMHPSTQVEREYAVRILGDVSDATLELLKKGVELEDGKAKFDQIHYFGGEGANKWYHVIVSEGRNRLVRRLWESQNVTVSRLMRVRYGPVVLPERLKAKAHYEVNGKELELLFEFAGMTPEKVQEDKPASKPRQTSKSARPESKPKSEPVPQRMRKREPRK
;
A
#
# COMPACT_ATOMS: atom_id res chain seq x y z
N MET A 1 8.76 27.51 -3.51
CA MET A 1 9.76 27.78 -4.58
C MET A 1 10.02 26.61 -5.55
N LYS A 2 9.54 25.38 -5.33
CA LYS A 2 9.79 24.23 -6.24
C LYS A 2 8.89 24.11 -7.48
N LYS A 3 7.95 25.03 -7.70
CA LYS A 3 7.09 25.01 -8.91
C LYS A 3 7.89 25.39 -10.18
N ALA A 4 8.95 26.18 -10.03
CA ALA A 4 9.71 26.76 -11.13
C ALA A 4 10.76 25.82 -11.77
N GLU A 5 11.34 24.86 -11.04
CA GLU A 5 12.37 23.96 -11.62
C GLU A 5 11.79 22.90 -12.59
N THR A 6 10.48 22.71 -12.59
CA THR A 6 9.80 21.79 -13.52
C THR A 6 9.55 22.41 -14.89
N GLU A 7 9.66 23.73 -15.04
CA GLU A 7 9.24 24.42 -16.27
C GLU A 7 10.33 24.49 -17.36
N GLU A 8 11.63 24.45 -17.03
CA GLU A 8 12.67 24.58 -18.08
C GLU A 8 13.22 23.24 -18.61
N GLY A 9 13.10 22.14 -17.86
CA GLY A 9 13.80 20.88 -18.18
C GLY A 9 12.94 19.70 -18.65
N GLY A 10 11.62 19.73 -18.45
CA GLY A 10 10.75 18.57 -18.66
C GLY A 10 11.01 17.41 -17.68
N GLU A 11 10.15 16.37 -17.70
CA GLU A 11 10.25 15.19 -16.83
C GLU A 11 10.58 13.93 -17.63
N ARG A 12 11.49 13.08 -17.11
CA ARG A 12 11.89 11.83 -17.79
C ARG A 12 10.69 10.96 -18.19
N ILE A 13 10.65 10.51 -19.44
CA ILE A 13 9.52 9.74 -20.02
C ILE A 13 9.12 8.56 -19.14
N GLN A 14 10.09 7.74 -18.71
CA GLN A 14 9.82 6.57 -17.88
C GLN A 14 9.24 6.90 -16.52
N LYS A 15 9.52 8.11 -15.99
CA LYS A 15 8.94 8.58 -14.73
C LYS A 15 7.48 8.99 -14.92
N VAL A 16 7.19 9.77 -15.97
CA VAL A 16 5.83 10.22 -16.30
C VAL A 16 4.92 9.03 -16.58
N LEU A 17 5.34 8.11 -17.45
CA LEU A 17 4.57 6.92 -17.81
C LEU A 17 4.37 5.97 -16.61
N ALA A 18 5.38 5.81 -15.75
CA ALA A 18 5.24 4.99 -14.55
C ALA A 18 4.31 5.62 -13.51
N ARG A 19 4.28 6.96 -13.39
CA ARG A 19 3.30 7.68 -12.56
C ARG A 19 1.89 7.46 -13.08
N GLY A 20 1.70 7.53 -14.39
CA GLY A 20 0.42 7.32 -15.09
C GLY A 20 -0.13 5.90 -15.06
N GLY A 21 0.60 4.94 -14.50
CA GLY A 21 0.15 3.54 -14.45
C GLY A 21 0.44 2.71 -15.70
N VAL A 22 1.11 3.28 -16.71
CA VAL A 22 1.31 2.63 -18.03
C VAL A 22 2.25 1.42 -17.93
N GLY A 23 3.26 1.47 -17.06
CA GLY A 23 4.21 0.37 -16.85
C GLY A 23 5.10 0.63 -15.63
N SER A 24 5.99 -0.31 -15.32
CA SER A 24 7.08 -0.02 -14.38
C SER A 24 8.18 0.80 -15.06
N ARG A 25 9.00 1.55 -14.30
CA ARG A 25 10.11 2.34 -14.89
C ARG A 25 11.03 1.48 -15.75
N ARG A 26 11.45 0.30 -15.25
CA ARG A 26 12.32 -0.63 -15.98
C ARG A 26 11.66 -1.24 -17.21
N GLU A 27 10.36 -1.52 -17.12
CA GLU A 27 9.58 -2.01 -18.26
C GLU A 27 9.46 -0.95 -19.35
N ILE A 28 9.27 0.31 -18.98
CA ILE A 28 9.26 1.43 -19.91
C ILE A 28 10.65 1.64 -20.51
N GLU A 29 11.72 1.56 -19.73
CA GLU A 29 13.11 1.61 -20.23
C GLU A 29 13.35 0.49 -21.25
N ARG A 30 12.88 -0.72 -20.96
CA ARG A 30 12.93 -1.82 -21.93
C ARG A 30 12.15 -1.53 -23.20
N TRP A 31 10.98 -0.89 -23.12
CA TRP A 31 10.22 -0.49 -24.31
C TRP A 31 10.92 0.61 -25.12
N ILE A 32 11.66 1.50 -24.45
CA ILE A 32 12.51 2.49 -25.11
C ILE A 32 13.60 1.76 -25.90
N ASP A 33 14.32 0.82 -25.26
CA ASP A 33 15.37 0.03 -25.90
C ASP A 33 14.83 -0.84 -27.06
N GLU A 34 13.59 -1.34 -26.95
CA GLU A 34 12.87 -2.07 -28.00
C GLU A 34 12.36 -1.16 -29.15
N GLY A 35 12.55 0.16 -29.08
CA GLY A 35 12.11 1.11 -30.11
C GLY A 35 10.59 1.31 -30.18
N ARG A 36 9.87 0.99 -29.11
CA ARG A 36 8.39 0.99 -29.08
C ARG A 36 7.76 2.35 -28.80
N LEU A 37 8.58 3.33 -28.41
CA LEU A 37 8.18 4.68 -28.03
C LEU A 37 8.71 5.69 -29.04
N THR A 38 7.84 6.58 -29.50
CA THR A 38 8.23 7.74 -30.30
C THR A 38 7.75 9.05 -29.65
N LEU A 39 8.59 10.07 -29.72
CA LEU A 39 8.35 11.42 -29.23
C LEU A 39 8.40 12.38 -30.43
N ASN A 40 7.29 13.06 -30.70
CA ASN A 40 7.17 13.99 -31.83
C ASN A 40 7.58 13.38 -33.18
N GLY A 41 7.33 12.07 -33.35
CA GLY A 41 7.67 11.31 -34.56
C GLY A 41 9.07 10.68 -34.58
N ASN A 42 9.94 10.98 -33.60
CA ASN A 42 11.28 10.42 -33.51
C ASN A 42 11.35 9.30 -32.46
N PRO A 43 12.16 8.24 -32.66
CA PRO A 43 12.39 7.21 -31.63
C PRO A 43 12.90 7.82 -30.32
N VAL A 44 12.34 7.37 -29.20
CA VAL A 44 12.76 7.79 -27.86
C VAL A 44 14.08 7.14 -27.49
N GLN A 45 14.95 7.87 -26.78
CA GLN A 45 16.17 7.37 -26.17
C GLN A 45 16.12 7.42 -24.64
N LEU A 46 16.97 6.59 -24.00
CA LEU A 46 17.04 6.56 -22.54
C LEU A 46 17.57 7.90 -22.00
N GLY A 47 16.72 8.60 -21.24
CA GLY A 47 17.06 9.91 -20.67
C GLY A 47 16.18 11.04 -21.19
N ASP A 48 15.48 10.80 -22.30
CA ASP A 48 14.55 11.75 -22.90
C ASP A 48 13.45 12.20 -21.91
N ARG A 49 13.03 13.45 -22.08
CA ARG A 49 12.11 14.14 -21.19
C ARG A 49 10.92 14.68 -21.95
N LEU A 50 9.75 14.64 -21.30
CA LEU A 50 8.52 15.22 -21.79
C LEU A 50 8.39 16.67 -21.33
N LYS A 51 8.02 17.53 -22.26
CA LYS A 51 7.67 18.94 -22.10
C LYS A 51 6.22 19.14 -22.54
N ALA A 52 5.58 20.20 -22.04
CA ALA A 52 4.21 20.52 -22.44
C ALA A 52 4.09 20.63 -23.96
N GLY A 53 3.03 20.03 -24.54
CA GLY A 53 2.83 19.98 -25.99
C GLY A 53 3.52 18.82 -26.71
N ASP A 54 4.40 18.05 -26.05
CA ASP A 54 5.00 16.87 -26.66
C ASP A 54 3.97 15.77 -26.97
N ARG A 55 4.10 15.16 -28.15
CA ARG A 55 3.29 14.03 -28.58
C ARG A 55 4.06 12.73 -28.39
N LEU A 56 3.64 11.94 -27.40
CA LEU A 56 4.21 10.63 -27.12
C LEU A 56 3.32 9.51 -27.68
N VAL A 57 3.92 8.54 -28.36
CA VAL A 57 3.25 7.37 -28.94
C VAL A 57 3.93 6.11 -28.42
N LEU A 58 3.14 5.11 -28.03
CA LEU A 58 3.59 3.77 -27.64
C LEU A 58 2.87 2.74 -28.51
N ASN A 59 3.60 1.93 -29.30
CA ASN A 59 3.03 0.96 -30.23
C ASN A 59 1.89 1.56 -31.08
N ASP A 60 2.16 2.67 -31.78
CA ASP A 60 1.20 3.39 -32.64
C ASP A 60 -0.03 3.99 -31.94
N ARG A 61 -0.08 3.94 -30.60
CA ARG A 61 -1.15 4.57 -29.81
C ARG A 61 -0.65 5.82 -29.11
N ILE A 62 -1.34 6.93 -29.34
CA ILE A 62 -1.06 8.20 -28.65
C ILE A 62 -1.31 8.04 -27.16
N ILE A 63 -0.32 8.38 -26.36
CA ILE A 63 -0.44 8.39 -24.90
C ILE A 63 -0.77 9.82 -24.46
N ASN A 64 -1.95 10.01 -23.87
CA ASN A 64 -2.37 11.28 -23.28
C ASN A 64 -1.66 11.51 -21.94
N TRP A 65 -0.33 11.66 -21.97
CA TRP A 65 0.51 11.68 -20.78
C TRP A 65 0.30 12.92 -19.91
N GLU A 66 -0.23 14.01 -20.47
CA GLU A 66 -0.64 15.20 -19.73
C GLU A 66 -1.74 14.89 -18.71
N LYS A 67 -2.57 13.87 -18.94
CA LYS A 67 -3.55 13.36 -17.96
C LYS A 67 -2.90 12.69 -16.75
N PHE A 68 -1.62 12.34 -16.86
CA PHE A 68 -0.81 11.83 -15.75
C PHE A 68 -0.21 12.97 -14.92
N ALA A 69 -0.84 14.15 -14.95
CA ALA A 69 -0.59 15.25 -14.04
C ALA A 69 -0.52 14.75 -12.59
N ILE A 70 0.24 15.49 -11.77
CA ILE A 70 0.48 15.15 -10.35
C ILE A 70 -0.88 14.95 -9.67
N GLN A 71 -1.18 13.69 -9.38
CA GLN A 71 -2.36 13.30 -8.62
C GLN A 71 -2.08 13.63 -7.14
N PRO A 72 -3.12 13.96 -6.35
CA PRO A 72 -2.96 14.05 -4.90
C PRO A 72 -2.29 12.79 -4.36
N THR A 73 -1.30 12.98 -3.49
CA THR A 73 -0.63 11.86 -2.86
C THR A 73 -1.63 11.10 -1.98
N ARG A 74 -1.72 9.79 -2.20
CA ARG A 74 -2.54 8.86 -1.43
C ARG A 74 -1.64 7.82 -0.80
N VAL A 75 -1.97 7.41 0.43
CA VAL A 75 -1.26 6.34 1.14
C VAL A 75 -2.27 5.39 1.78
N LEU A 76 -2.11 4.10 1.52
CA LEU A 76 -2.84 3.03 2.18
C LEU A 76 -1.95 2.36 3.24
N LEU A 77 -2.53 2.15 4.41
CA LEU A 77 -2.06 1.17 5.38
C LEU A 77 -2.75 -0.15 5.04
N TYR A 78 -1.98 -1.16 4.66
CA TYR A 78 -2.50 -2.49 4.39
C TYR A 78 -2.04 -3.46 5.47
N HIS A 79 -2.98 -4.18 6.08
CA HIS A 79 -2.63 -5.31 6.95
C HIS A 79 -2.44 -6.55 6.07
N LYS A 80 -1.21 -6.72 5.57
CA LYS A 80 -0.83 -7.85 4.74
C LYS A 80 -0.97 -9.16 5.52
N PRO A 81 -1.72 -10.16 5.03
CA PRO A 81 -1.71 -11.50 5.62
C PRO A 81 -0.44 -12.28 5.22
N THR A 82 -0.22 -13.43 5.85
CA THR A 82 0.68 -14.45 5.27
C THR A 82 0.06 -15.04 4.00
N GLY A 83 0.90 -15.61 3.13
CA GLY A 83 0.48 -16.24 1.86
C GLY A 83 0.40 -15.28 0.67
N GLU A 84 0.47 -13.97 0.89
CA GLU A 84 0.54 -12.98 -0.20
C GLU A 84 1.97 -12.54 -0.50
N VAL A 85 2.29 -12.41 -1.78
CA VAL A 85 3.58 -11.91 -2.28
C VAL A 85 3.47 -10.41 -2.58
N VAL A 86 4.48 -9.64 -2.18
CA VAL A 86 4.61 -8.22 -2.52
C VAL A 86 5.26 -8.09 -3.90
N THR A 87 4.50 -8.43 -4.94
CA THR A 87 4.89 -8.28 -6.36
C THR A 87 3.68 -7.90 -7.19
N ARG A 88 3.87 -7.25 -8.33
CA ARG A 88 2.78 -6.96 -9.28
C ARG A 88 2.36 -8.16 -10.09
N ARG A 89 3.33 -9.02 -10.41
CA ARG A 89 3.14 -10.23 -11.19
C ARG A 89 3.98 -11.32 -10.55
N ASP A 90 3.33 -12.38 -10.14
CA ASP A 90 3.98 -13.56 -9.61
C ASP A 90 3.98 -14.64 -10.69
N PRO A 91 5.15 -15.11 -11.16
CA PRO A 91 5.24 -16.15 -12.19
C PRO A 91 4.59 -17.47 -11.76
N GLU A 92 4.54 -17.76 -10.46
CA GLU A 92 3.98 -18.99 -9.89
C GLU A 92 2.46 -18.88 -9.61
N GLY A 93 1.84 -17.74 -9.95
CA GLY A 93 0.40 -17.54 -9.77
C GLY A 93 -0.05 -17.41 -8.31
N ARG A 94 0.86 -17.14 -7.37
CA ARG A 94 0.50 -16.96 -5.95
C ARG A 94 -0.31 -15.67 -5.75
N PRO A 95 -1.13 -15.58 -4.69
CA PRO A 95 -1.83 -14.36 -4.33
C PRO A 95 -0.86 -13.17 -4.18
N VAL A 96 -1.23 -12.03 -4.78
CA VAL A 96 -0.42 -10.80 -4.72
C VAL A 96 -1.17 -9.69 -3.98
N VAL A 97 -0.42 -8.87 -3.24
CA VAL A 97 -0.97 -7.76 -2.43
C VAL A 97 -1.84 -6.81 -3.27
N PHE A 98 -1.47 -6.55 -4.52
CA PHE A 98 -2.12 -5.55 -5.36
C PHE A 98 -3.49 -5.98 -5.91
N ALA A 99 -3.85 -7.28 -5.82
CA ALA A 99 -5.05 -7.81 -6.44
C ALA A 99 -6.35 -7.22 -5.85
N ASN A 100 -6.35 -6.93 -4.54
CA ASN A 100 -7.55 -6.53 -3.80
C ASN A 100 -7.53 -5.06 -3.33
N LEU A 101 -6.68 -4.21 -3.93
CA LEU A 101 -6.59 -2.80 -3.58
C LEU A 101 -7.56 -1.93 -4.41
N PRO A 102 -8.00 -0.77 -3.89
CA PRO A 102 -8.80 0.19 -4.65
C PRO A 102 -8.12 0.56 -5.97
N LYS A 103 -8.87 0.59 -7.07
CA LYS A 103 -8.33 1.00 -8.36
C LYS A 103 -8.08 2.50 -8.39
N LEU A 104 -6.97 2.91 -8.99
CA LEU A 104 -6.66 4.30 -9.30
C LEU A 104 -6.89 4.51 -10.81
N GLN A 105 -7.48 5.65 -11.20
CA GLN A 105 -7.83 5.89 -12.61
C GLN A 105 -6.60 6.19 -13.49
N THR A 106 -5.73 7.08 -13.01
CA THR A 106 -4.55 7.60 -13.75
C THR A 106 -3.26 7.41 -12.97
N ALA A 107 -3.23 6.44 -12.06
CA ALA A 107 -2.09 6.16 -11.20
C ALA A 107 -2.01 4.69 -10.81
N ARG A 108 -0.99 4.32 -10.03
CA ARG A 108 -0.77 2.94 -9.59
C ARG A 108 -0.22 2.91 -8.17
N TRP A 109 -0.60 1.90 -7.39
CA TRP A 109 -0.03 1.68 -6.06
C TRP A 109 1.42 1.18 -6.13
N ILE A 110 2.26 1.73 -5.27
CA ILE A 110 3.67 1.41 -5.08
C ILE A 110 3.82 0.95 -3.63
N ALA A 111 4.31 -0.27 -3.42
CA ALA A 111 4.59 -0.76 -2.07
C ALA A 111 5.84 -0.04 -1.52
N VAL A 112 5.77 0.39 -0.26
CA VAL A 112 6.90 0.91 0.49
C VAL A 112 7.60 -0.27 1.17
N GLY A 113 8.62 -0.78 0.49
CA GLY A 113 9.35 -1.97 0.86
C GLY A 113 8.59 -3.25 0.54
N ARG A 114 9.10 -4.36 1.07
CA ARG A 114 8.49 -5.69 0.92
C ARG A 114 8.34 -6.35 2.28
N LEU A 115 7.39 -7.27 2.36
CA LEU A 115 7.26 -8.25 3.42
C LEU A 115 7.30 -9.63 2.77
N ASP A 116 7.98 -10.57 3.42
CA ASP A 116 8.04 -11.95 2.93
C ASP A 116 6.64 -12.59 2.91
N ILE A 117 6.48 -13.65 2.12
CA ILE A 117 5.22 -14.39 2.02
C ILE A 117 4.74 -14.89 3.39
N ASN A 118 5.66 -15.28 4.26
CA ASN A 118 5.39 -15.77 5.62
C ASN A 118 5.50 -14.69 6.71
N THR A 119 5.42 -13.41 6.33
CA THR A 119 5.39 -12.27 7.26
C THR A 119 4.09 -11.50 7.07
N SER A 120 3.38 -11.25 8.16
CA SER A 120 2.16 -10.45 8.19
C SER A 120 2.42 -9.01 8.67
N GLY A 121 1.38 -8.19 8.67
CA GLY A 121 1.36 -6.89 9.32
C GLY A 121 1.40 -5.71 8.36
N LEU A 122 1.87 -4.57 8.87
CA LEU A 122 1.78 -3.28 8.20
C LEU A 122 2.59 -3.24 6.90
N LEU A 123 1.91 -2.97 5.79
CA LEU A 123 2.50 -2.62 4.51
C LEU A 123 1.92 -1.29 4.03
N LEU A 124 2.78 -0.30 3.89
CA LEU A 124 2.43 0.99 3.30
C LEU A 124 2.39 0.87 1.78
N LEU A 125 1.35 1.41 1.14
CA LEU A 125 1.29 1.58 -0.31
C LEU A 125 0.98 3.03 -0.65
N THR A 126 1.62 3.59 -1.68
CA THR A 126 1.37 4.97 -2.11
C THR A 126 1.35 5.08 -3.63
N ASN A 127 0.64 6.08 -4.17
CA ASN A 127 0.76 6.45 -5.58
C ASN A 127 1.95 7.39 -5.86
N ASN A 128 2.63 7.89 -4.82
CA ASN A 128 3.75 8.82 -4.92
C ASN A 128 5.10 8.07 -4.82
N GLY A 129 5.78 7.94 -5.96
CA GLY A 129 7.06 7.24 -6.04
C GLY A 129 8.21 7.92 -5.29
N GLU A 130 8.17 9.24 -5.11
CA GLU A 130 9.20 9.98 -4.35
C GLU A 130 9.07 9.68 -2.85
N LEU A 131 7.84 9.76 -2.32
CA LEU A 131 7.56 9.38 -0.93
C LEU A 131 7.98 7.92 -0.66
N ALA A 132 7.60 7.00 -1.56
CA ALA A 132 8.00 5.61 -1.45
C ALA A 132 9.53 5.46 -1.44
N ASN A 133 10.24 6.15 -2.33
CA ASN A 133 11.70 6.09 -2.41
C ASN A 133 12.36 6.59 -1.12
N ARG A 134 11.95 7.75 -0.59
CA ARG A 134 12.51 8.30 0.65
C ARG A 134 12.28 7.41 1.86
N LEU A 135 11.09 6.83 1.98
CA LEU A 135 10.78 5.90 3.05
C LEU A 135 11.52 4.56 2.95
N MET A 136 11.97 4.17 1.76
CA MET A 136 12.69 2.91 1.51
C MET A 136 14.22 3.06 1.49
N HIS A 137 14.73 4.26 1.18
CA HIS A 137 16.14 4.45 0.88
C HIS A 137 17.01 4.06 2.09
N PRO A 138 18.10 3.27 1.93
CA PRO A 138 18.91 2.83 3.07
C PRO A 138 19.46 3.97 3.92
N SER A 139 19.78 5.12 3.31
CA SER A 139 20.31 6.29 4.02
C SER A 139 19.32 6.93 5.00
N THR A 140 18.01 6.68 4.87
CA THR A 140 17.02 7.24 5.79
C THR A 140 16.82 6.38 7.03
N GLN A 141 17.37 5.16 7.05
CA GLN A 141 17.40 4.27 8.22
C GLN A 141 16.05 4.14 8.95
N VAL A 142 14.94 4.19 8.18
CA VAL A 142 13.59 4.20 8.75
C VAL A 142 13.37 2.95 9.60
N GLU A 143 13.06 3.15 10.88
CA GLU A 143 12.81 2.04 11.79
C GLU A 143 11.61 1.19 11.35
N ARG A 144 11.75 -0.12 11.52
CA ARG A 144 10.65 -1.09 11.44
C ARG A 144 10.59 -1.86 12.74
N GLU A 145 9.39 -1.95 13.30
CA GLU A 145 9.14 -2.72 14.50
C GLU A 145 8.37 -3.99 14.16
N TYR A 146 8.80 -5.10 14.74
CA TYR A 146 8.20 -6.40 14.53
C TYR A 146 7.82 -7.03 15.86
N ALA A 147 6.60 -7.54 15.94
CA ALA A 147 6.21 -8.53 16.93
C ALA A 147 6.63 -9.91 16.40
N VAL A 148 7.49 -10.58 17.17
CA VAL A 148 8.10 -11.86 16.81
C VAL A 148 7.72 -12.88 17.86
N ARG A 149 7.20 -14.03 17.43
CA ARG A 149 7.03 -15.19 18.30
C ARG A 149 8.11 -16.21 18.01
N ILE A 150 8.94 -16.49 19.01
CA ILE A 150 9.98 -17.49 18.95
C ILE A 150 9.54 -18.79 19.64
N LEU A 151 10.22 -19.88 19.33
CA LEU A 151 10.12 -21.16 20.03
C LEU A 151 11.33 -21.33 20.97
N GLY A 152 11.05 -21.67 22.23
CA GLY A 152 12.04 -21.80 23.30
C GLY A 152 12.27 -20.49 24.07
N ASP A 153 13.26 -20.53 24.94
CA ASP A 153 13.73 -19.41 25.74
C ASP A 153 15.06 -18.88 25.19
N VAL A 154 15.34 -17.61 25.48
CA VAL A 154 16.57 -16.94 25.05
C VAL A 154 17.20 -16.31 26.27
N SER A 155 18.49 -16.58 26.50
CA SER A 155 19.23 -16.01 27.61
C SER A 155 19.52 -14.52 27.37
N ASP A 156 19.70 -13.77 28.46
CA ASP A 156 20.07 -12.36 28.37
C ASP A 156 21.38 -12.15 27.60
N ALA A 157 22.33 -13.09 27.71
CA ALA A 157 23.58 -13.07 26.96
C ALA A 157 23.35 -13.12 25.43
N THR A 158 22.41 -13.95 24.97
CA THR A 158 22.05 -14.03 23.55
C THR A 158 21.33 -12.75 23.09
N LEU A 159 20.46 -12.18 23.92
CA LEU A 159 19.80 -10.90 23.61
C LEU A 159 20.83 -9.77 23.46
N GLU A 160 21.82 -9.71 24.34
CA GLU A 160 22.90 -8.72 24.27
C GLU A 160 23.81 -8.94 23.05
N LEU A 161 24.08 -10.19 22.67
CA LEU A 161 24.83 -10.49 21.44
C LEU A 161 24.07 -9.98 20.20
N LEU A 162 22.77 -10.23 20.14
CA LEU A 162 21.91 -9.76 19.03
C LEU A 162 21.82 -8.23 18.94
N LYS A 163 21.94 -7.51 20.05
CA LYS A 163 22.04 -6.03 20.08
C LYS A 163 23.43 -5.53 19.69
N LYS A 164 24.51 -6.21 20.11
CA LYS A 164 25.90 -5.87 19.73
C LYS A 164 26.18 -6.15 18.26
N GLY A 165 25.50 -7.15 17.72
CA GLY A 165 25.53 -7.55 16.32
C GLY A 165 26.30 -8.84 16.08
N VAL A 166 25.82 -9.59 15.10
CA VAL A 166 26.22 -10.94 14.73
C VAL A 166 26.59 -10.99 13.25
N GLU A 167 27.46 -11.91 12.86
CA GLU A 167 27.79 -12.13 11.46
C GLU A 167 26.68 -12.92 10.76
N LEU A 168 26.21 -12.39 9.63
CA LEU A 168 25.31 -13.08 8.70
C LEU A 168 26.03 -13.24 7.36
N GLU A 169 25.46 -14.04 6.45
CA GLU A 169 26.04 -14.32 5.11
C GLU A 169 26.34 -13.05 4.29
N ASP A 170 25.52 -12.00 4.43
CA ASP A 170 25.64 -10.71 3.76
C ASP A 170 26.26 -9.62 4.66
N GLY A 171 26.98 -10.03 5.72
CA GLY A 171 27.74 -9.18 6.64
C GLY A 171 27.09 -8.99 8.02
N LYS A 172 27.77 -8.24 8.89
CA LYS A 172 27.31 -7.97 10.26
C LYS A 172 25.92 -7.30 10.31
N ALA A 173 25.09 -7.71 11.27
CA ALA A 173 23.74 -7.18 11.48
C ALA A 173 23.36 -7.19 12.96
N LYS A 174 22.37 -6.39 13.37
CA LYS A 174 21.90 -6.33 14.76
C LYS A 174 20.43 -5.93 14.87
N PHE A 175 19.85 -6.18 16.05
CA PHE A 175 18.65 -5.45 16.46
C PHE A 175 19.03 -4.12 17.10
N ASP A 176 18.29 -3.07 16.77
CA ASP A 176 18.45 -1.76 17.42
C ASP A 176 17.82 -1.79 18.82
N GLN A 177 16.69 -2.48 18.96
CA GLN A 177 16.04 -2.74 20.25
C GLN A 177 15.42 -4.14 20.28
N ILE A 178 15.37 -4.73 21.47
CA ILE A 178 14.71 -6.01 21.74
C ILE A 178 14.00 -5.89 23.09
N HIS A 179 12.68 -6.03 23.08
CA HIS A 179 11.84 -5.98 24.28
C HIS A 179 11.04 -7.27 24.40
N TYR A 180 11.13 -7.92 25.56
CA TYR A 180 10.24 -9.05 25.87
C TYR A 180 8.82 -8.55 26.10
N PHE A 181 7.84 -9.21 25.47
CA PHE A 181 6.43 -8.81 25.54
C PHE A 181 5.56 -9.81 26.31
N GLY A 182 6.02 -11.06 26.48
CA GLY A 182 5.29 -12.10 27.20
C GLY A 182 5.30 -13.45 26.48
N GLY A 183 4.53 -14.41 26.98
CA GLY A 183 4.37 -15.72 26.36
C GLY A 183 4.31 -16.86 27.35
N GLU A 184 3.52 -17.88 27.01
CA GLU A 184 3.28 -19.07 27.83
C GLU A 184 3.90 -20.32 27.21
N GLY A 185 4.34 -21.24 28.08
CA GLY A 185 5.02 -22.46 27.68
C GLY A 185 6.24 -22.19 26.80
N ALA A 186 6.38 -22.97 25.72
CA ALA A 186 7.52 -22.92 24.82
C ALA A 186 7.51 -21.74 23.83
N ASN A 187 6.51 -20.84 23.84
CA ASN A 187 6.47 -19.72 22.90
C ASN A 187 6.64 -18.38 23.62
N LYS A 188 7.59 -17.58 23.16
CA LYS A 188 7.88 -16.25 23.71
C LYS A 188 7.72 -15.18 22.64
N TRP A 189 7.19 -14.03 23.04
CA TRP A 189 6.98 -12.87 22.19
C TRP A 189 7.99 -11.78 22.51
N TYR A 190 8.54 -11.20 21.45
CA TYR A 190 9.44 -10.06 21.51
C TYR A 190 8.99 -8.98 20.53
N HIS A 191 9.11 -7.73 20.93
CA HIS A 191 9.14 -6.60 20.02
C HIS A 191 10.59 -6.30 19.67
N VAL A 192 10.90 -6.26 18.38
CA VAL A 192 12.25 -5.95 17.88
C VAL A 192 12.21 -4.82 16.88
N ILE A 193 13.21 -3.95 16.93
CA ILE A 193 13.37 -2.83 16.01
C ILE A 193 14.61 -3.03 15.14
N VAL A 194 14.45 -2.81 13.83
CA VAL A 194 15.54 -2.76 12.85
C VAL A 194 15.41 -1.54 11.95
N SER A 195 16.50 -0.83 11.72
CA SER A 195 16.60 0.32 10.81
C SER A 195 17.08 -0.04 9.39
N GLU A 196 17.50 -1.30 9.18
CA GLU A 196 17.87 -1.84 7.86
C GLU A 196 16.78 -2.73 7.23
N GLY A 197 16.76 -2.76 5.89
CA GLY A 197 15.76 -3.47 5.08
C GLY A 197 16.29 -4.71 4.36
N ARG A 198 17.29 -5.40 4.92
CA ARG A 198 17.90 -6.60 4.31
C ARG A 198 16.90 -7.76 4.24
N ASN A 199 17.08 -8.64 3.25
CA ASN A 199 16.18 -9.77 3.04
C ASN A 199 16.11 -10.65 4.30
N ARG A 200 14.89 -10.94 4.77
CA ARG A 200 14.60 -11.81 5.91
C ARG A 200 15.38 -11.49 7.20
N LEU A 201 15.85 -10.25 7.36
CA LEU A 201 16.81 -9.85 8.39
C LEU A 201 16.42 -10.31 9.80
N VAL A 202 15.20 -10.01 10.24
CA VAL A 202 14.71 -10.37 11.58
C VAL A 202 14.78 -11.87 11.82
N ARG A 203 14.43 -12.69 10.81
CA ARG A 203 14.50 -14.15 10.93
C ARG A 203 15.94 -14.62 11.02
N ARG A 204 16.81 -14.11 10.15
CA ARG A 204 18.23 -14.48 10.11
C ARG A 204 18.97 -14.11 11.39
N LEU A 205 18.62 -12.98 12.02
CA LEU A 205 19.15 -12.60 13.32
C LEU A 205 18.82 -13.67 14.38
N TRP A 206 17.55 -14.04 14.53
CA TRP A 206 17.16 -15.11 15.47
C TRP A 206 17.75 -16.47 15.11
N GLU A 207 17.72 -16.85 13.83
CA GLU A 207 18.23 -18.13 13.31
C GLU A 207 19.75 -18.26 13.53
N SER A 208 20.51 -17.16 13.48
CA SER A 208 21.96 -17.16 13.79
C SER A 208 22.28 -17.61 15.22
N GLN A 209 21.28 -17.55 16.12
CA GLN A 209 21.38 -17.97 17.51
C GLN A 209 20.66 -19.29 17.77
N ASN A 210 20.37 -20.05 16.70
CA ASN A 210 19.56 -21.28 16.74
C ASN A 210 18.14 -21.08 17.30
N VAL A 211 17.59 -19.87 17.18
CA VAL A 211 16.23 -19.55 17.64
C VAL A 211 15.26 -19.59 16.48
N THR A 212 14.21 -20.42 16.59
CA THR A 212 13.20 -20.57 15.54
C THR A 212 12.10 -19.51 15.65
N VAL A 213 11.84 -18.78 14.55
CA VAL A 213 10.75 -17.79 14.46
C VAL A 213 9.47 -18.42 13.92
N SER A 214 8.49 -18.64 14.80
CA SER A 214 7.20 -19.25 14.44
C SER A 214 6.17 -18.25 13.90
N ARG A 215 6.22 -16.99 14.35
CA ARG A 215 5.39 -15.89 13.79
C ARG A 215 6.19 -14.61 13.70
N LEU A 216 5.93 -13.82 12.65
CA LEU A 216 6.56 -12.54 12.44
C LEU A 216 5.53 -11.57 11.85
N MET A 217 5.32 -10.45 12.53
CA MET A 217 4.37 -9.43 12.13
C MET A 217 5.01 -8.05 12.25
N ARG A 218 5.02 -7.27 11.16
CA ARG A 218 5.44 -5.87 11.24
C ARG A 218 4.33 -5.04 11.86
N VAL A 219 4.60 -4.39 12.98
CA VAL A 219 3.61 -3.60 13.73
C VAL A 219 3.81 -2.10 13.57
N ARG A 220 5.00 -1.66 13.16
CA ARG A 220 5.31 -0.24 12.90
C ARG A 220 6.28 -0.06 11.73
N TYR A 221 6.13 1.04 11.00
CA TYR A 221 7.06 1.50 9.97
C TYR A 221 7.24 3.01 10.09
N GLY A 222 8.41 3.46 10.56
CA GLY A 222 8.66 4.85 10.88
C GLY A 222 7.61 5.40 11.87
N PRO A 223 6.90 6.50 11.54
CA PRO A 223 5.89 7.09 12.41
C PRO A 223 4.54 6.34 12.37
N VAL A 224 4.38 5.37 11.46
CA VAL A 224 3.09 4.70 11.24
C VAL A 224 3.02 3.39 12.02
N VAL A 225 2.04 3.30 12.91
CA VAL A 225 1.70 2.07 13.66
C VAL A 225 0.54 1.36 12.96
N LEU A 226 0.55 0.03 12.97
CA LEU A 226 -0.56 -0.79 12.51
C LEU A 226 -1.78 -0.55 13.42
N PRO A 227 -2.90 0.01 12.91
CA PRO A 227 -4.07 0.23 13.74
C PRO A 227 -4.67 -1.11 14.19
N GLU A 228 -4.94 -1.29 15.48
CA GLU A 228 -5.51 -2.54 16.02
C GLU A 228 -6.83 -2.93 15.36
N ARG A 229 -7.64 -1.93 15.00
CA ARG A 229 -8.92 -2.11 14.29
C ARG A 229 -8.77 -2.59 12.85
N LEU A 230 -7.58 -2.52 12.26
CA LEU A 230 -7.33 -2.89 10.87
C LEU A 230 -7.10 -4.40 10.79
N LYS A 231 -8.15 -5.14 10.38
CA LYS A 231 -8.10 -6.60 10.24
C LYS A 231 -7.18 -7.03 9.10
N ALA A 232 -6.67 -8.26 9.16
CA ALA A 232 -5.90 -8.86 8.06
C ALA A 232 -6.66 -8.78 6.73
N LYS A 233 -5.95 -8.52 5.63
CA LYS A 233 -6.48 -8.24 4.28
C LYS A 233 -7.28 -6.94 4.13
N ALA A 234 -7.49 -6.17 5.19
CA ALA A 234 -8.09 -4.85 5.08
C ALA A 234 -7.03 -3.77 4.83
N HIS A 235 -7.47 -2.67 4.22
CA HIS A 235 -6.68 -1.45 4.10
C HIS A 235 -7.42 -0.27 4.73
N TYR A 236 -6.65 0.73 5.15
CA TYR A 236 -7.13 2.03 5.60
C TYR A 236 -6.35 3.10 4.85
N GLU A 237 -7.07 4.04 4.23
CA GLU A 237 -6.44 5.20 3.62
C GLU A 237 -6.18 6.25 4.69
N VAL A 238 -4.94 6.75 4.73
CA VAL A 238 -4.54 7.75 5.73
C VAL A 238 -5.28 9.07 5.48
N ASN A 239 -5.60 9.79 6.55
CA ASN A 239 -6.18 11.13 6.45
C ASN A 239 -5.10 12.20 6.19
N GLY A 240 -5.51 13.45 5.97
CA GLY A 240 -4.60 14.56 5.69
C GLY A 240 -3.52 14.78 6.75
N LYS A 241 -3.85 14.67 8.04
CA LYS A 241 -2.88 14.84 9.14
C LYS A 241 -1.85 13.71 9.17
N GLU A 242 -2.30 12.48 9.00
CA GLU A 242 -1.41 11.31 8.91
C GLU A 242 -0.49 11.38 7.67
N LEU A 243 -1.01 11.93 6.57
CA LEU A 243 -0.23 12.17 5.36
C LEU A 243 0.81 13.27 5.56
N GLU A 244 0.47 14.37 6.23
CA GLU A 244 1.40 15.45 6.60
C GLU A 244 2.56 14.92 7.45
N LEU A 245 2.27 14.09 8.46
CA LEU A 245 3.30 13.44 9.28
C LEU A 245 4.24 12.56 8.44
N LEU A 246 3.70 11.84 7.44
CA LEU A 246 4.52 11.05 6.52
C LEU A 246 5.40 11.92 5.63
N PHE A 247 4.90 13.06 5.16
CA PHE A 247 5.70 14.01 4.38
C PHE A 247 6.81 14.64 5.21
N GLU A 248 6.49 15.11 6.42
CA GLU A 248 7.44 15.68 7.36
C GLU A 248 8.54 14.67 7.69
N PHE A 249 8.17 13.44 8.05
CA PHE A 249 9.10 12.36 8.32
C PHE A 249 10.00 12.03 7.12
N ALA A 250 9.46 12.13 5.89
CA ALA A 250 10.22 11.95 4.66
C ALA A 250 11.03 13.20 4.24
N GLY A 251 11.05 14.27 5.04
CA GLY A 251 11.73 15.54 4.69
C GLY A 251 11.16 16.21 3.43
N MET A 252 9.87 15.99 3.18
CA MET A 252 9.14 16.50 2.03
C MET A 252 8.21 17.63 2.46
N THR A 253 8.04 18.63 1.60
CA THR A 253 7.00 19.65 1.80
C THR A 253 5.64 19.02 1.55
N PRO A 254 4.68 19.12 2.49
CA PRO A 254 3.32 18.64 2.28
C PRO A 254 2.72 19.24 1.01
N GLU A 255 2.00 18.43 0.24
CA GLU A 255 1.13 18.96 -0.80
C GLU A 255 0.03 19.80 -0.12
N LYS A 256 -0.31 20.96 -0.68
CA LYS A 256 -1.50 21.69 -0.22
C LYS A 256 -2.71 20.81 -0.53
N VAL A 257 -3.16 20.06 0.48
CA VAL A 257 -4.36 19.23 0.38
C VAL A 257 -5.51 20.19 0.08
N GLN A 258 -6.09 20.12 -1.12
CA GLN A 258 -7.43 20.65 -1.32
C GLN A 258 -8.33 19.75 -0.48
N GLU A 259 -8.93 20.28 0.59
CA GLU A 259 -9.91 19.54 1.36
C GLU A 259 -11.03 19.08 0.43
N ASP A 260 -11.03 17.79 0.09
CA ASP A 260 -12.18 17.17 -0.52
C ASP A 260 -13.34 17.32 0.46
N LYS A 261 -14.35 18.13 0.07
CA LYS A 261 -15.61 18.21 0.82
C LYS A 261 -16.11 16.78 1.06
N PRO A 262 -16.52 16.44 2.30
CA PRO A 262 -16.96 15.09 2.60
C PRO A 262 -18.05 14.68 1.62
N ALA A 263 -17.86 13.49 1.02
CA ALA A 263 -18.83 12.88 0.13
C ALA A 263 -20.23 13.00 0.74
N SER A 264 -21.15 13.58 -0.04
CA SER A 264 -22.54 13.77 0.30
C SER A 264 -23.12 12.51 0.95
N LYS A 265 -23.74 12.68 2.13
CA LYS A 265 -24.56 11.66 2.81
C LYS A 265 -25.41 10.89 1.79
N PRO A 266 -25.64 9.57 1.99
CA PRO A 266 -26.53 8.82 1.11
C PRO A 266 -27.90 9.49 1.09
N ARG A 267 -28.30 9.91 -0.10
CA ARG A 267 -29.58 10.56 -0.39
C ARG A 267 -30.67 9.55 -0.04
N GLN A 268 -31.28 9.69 1.14
CA GLN A 268 -32.53 9.02 1.46
C GLN A 268 -33.54 9.46 0.40
N THR A 269 -33.96 8.53 -0.45
CA THR A 269 -35.04 8.74 -1.40
C THR A 269 -36.32 8.93 -0.61
N SER A 270 -36.69 10.17 -0.34
CA SER A 270 -38.03 10.55 0.06
C SER A 270 -38.96 10.27 -1.12
N LYS A 271 -39.64 9.11 -1.11
CA LYS A 271 -40.81 8.88 -1.95
C LYS A 271 -41.94 9.77 -1.42
N SER A 272 -42.20 10.88 -2.09
CA SER A 272 -43.46 11.62 -1.97
C SER A 272 -44.14 11.64 -3.35
N ALA A 273 -45.13 10.78 -3.52
CA ALA A 273 -46.20 10.97 -4.49
C ALA A 273 -47.45 10.27 -3.94
N ARG A 274 -48.25 11.03 -3.19
CA ARG A 274 -49.67 10.73 -2.95
C ARG A 274 -50.44 11.33 -4.13
N PRO A 275 -51.34 10.61 -4.81
CA PRO A 275 -52.37 11.23 -5.63
C PRO A 275 -53.59 11.61 -4.77
N GLU A 276 -54.27 12.62 -5.25
CA GLU A 276 -55.44 13.30 -4.70
C GLU A 276 -56.68 12.42 -4.51
N SER A 277 -57.60 12.93 -3.70
CA SER A 277 -58.81 12.29 -3.22
C SER A 277 -60.06 12.67 -4.03
N LYS A 278 -61.00 11.70 -4.12
CA LYS A 278 -62.50 11.76 -4.10
C LYS A 278 -63.18 10.93 -5.23
N PRO A 279 -64.47 10.52 -5.11
CA PRO A 279 -65.12 9.85 -3.97
C PRO A 279 -66.08 8.68 -4.38
N LYS A 280 -66.43 7.84 -3.38
CA LYS A 280 -67.65 7.01 -3.18
C LYS A 280 -68.14 5.99 -4.23
N SER A 281 -68.21 4.72 -3.79
CA SER A 281 -69.33 3.80 -4.05
C SER A 281 -69.50 2.80 -2.89
N GLU A 282 -70.75 2.52 -2.55
CA GLU A 282 -71.29 1.76 -1.39
C GLU A 282 -70.99 0.23 -1.37
N PRO A 283 -71.27 -0.47 -0.24
CA PRO A 283 -70.89 -1.87 -0.03
C PRO A 283 -72.00 -2.87 -0.38
N VAL A 284 -71.63 -4.07 -0.81
CA VAL A 284 -72.52 -5.25 -0.98
C VAL A 284 -71.92 -6.46 -0.24
N PRO A 285 -72.72 -7.32 0.42
CA PRO A 285 -72.32 -8.00 1.66
C PRO A 285 -71.77 -9.43 1.49
N GLN A 286 -70.97 -9.87 2.47
CA GLN A 286 -70.45 -11.23 2.62
C GLN A 286 -71.57 -12.24 2.96
N ARG A 287 -71.65 -13.33 2.19
CA ARG A 287 -72.51 -14.48 2.46
C ARG A 287 -71.69 -15.59 3.13
N MET A 288 -72.01 -15.88 4.39
CA MET A 288 -71.50 -17.01 5.17
C MET A 288 -71.79 -18.34 4.46
N ARG A 289 -70.79 -19.23 4.35
CA ARG A 289 -71.00 -20.66 4.11
C ARG A 289 -70.71 -21.44 5.39
N LYS A 290 -71.77 -22.01 5.96
CA LYS A 290 -71.74 -23.01 7.04
C LYS A 290 -71.06 -24.29 6.53
N ARG A 291 -70.22 -24.88 7.39
CA ARG A 291 -69.76 -26.27 7.28
C ARG A 291 -70.76 -27.18 7.98
N GLU A 292 -71.00 -28.37 7.42
CA GLU A 292 -71.53 -29.53 8.13
C GLU A 292 -70.76 -30.82 7.74
N PRO A 293 -70.79 -31.86 8.58
CA PRO A 293 -69.69 -32.79 8.73
C PRO A 293 -69.89 -34.14 7.99
N ARG A 294 -68.77 -34.85 7.84
CA ARG A 294 -68.68 -36.19 7.26
C ARG A 294 -69.43 -37.25 8.10
N LYS A 295 -70.08 -38.17 7.41
CA LYS A 295 -70.07 -39.60 7.74
C LYS A 295 -69.28 -40.31 6.64
#